data_AF-I3DCQ0-F1
#
_entry.id   AF-I3DCQ0-F1
#
_cell.length_a   1.000
_cell.length_b   1.000
_cell.length_c   1.000
_cell.angle_alpha   90.00
_cell.angle_beta   90.00
_cell.angle_gamma   90.00
#
_symmetry.space_group_name_H-M   'P 1'
#
loop_
_entity.id
_entity.type
_entity.pdbx_description
1 polymer ?
#
loop_
_entity_poly.entity_id
_entity_poly.type
_entity_poly.pdbx_seq_one_letter_code
_entity_poly.pdbx_strand_id
1 'polypeptide(L)'
;MFKLLFLDFKQSKLGSLLIILLIALSSALSIAINLQERAVREGSTQAAERFDLIIGAPGSETQLVLSSVFLQPAFLSLIDYKIYQDLEKNDKVDWAAPLAFGDFYQDSTIVGTNINLVTDGGKRKIIGRVFNYLNEAVVGQNTGLKIGDHFSPIHGQVGDVNRHVHKEQSYVVVGIVPAEGNRWDHAIYVPIESVWKVHANHHDQHPLLNINERKKRNLQHEKYDDSEYIQPLGASAIVVKPKSFSGAYQLRNRYKNESTQAVFPAEVLVKVHSLLGDSKQVLLWISIVTQILMALTLLMIIVLYLKNRRQQIAVWRIFGAPRNKIFLLVWLALVIVIVLAMLLGILIGWIFALIISYYLSIESGFQLPVYLSDEDGYFVLFNFIFAILVALIPSLLFYRQSPIHILQNRYN
;
A
#
# COMPACT_ATOMS: atom_id res chain seq x y z
N MET A 1 45.95 -12.39 -15.43
CA MET A 1 44.90 -11.37 -15.69
C MET A 1 44.15 -11.01 -14.42
N PHE A 2 43.42 -11.95 -13.78
CA PHE A 2 42.70 -11.70 -12.51
C PHE A 2 43.56 -11.17 -11.35
N LYS A 3 44.81 -11.64 -11.21
CA LYS A 3 45.75 -11.13 -10.18
C LYS A 3 46.13 -9.65 -10.39
N LEU A 4 46.20 -9.19 -11.65
CA LEU A 4 46.43 -7.78 -12.01
C LEU A 4 45.19 -6.92 -11.74
N LEU A 5 44.00 -7.43 -12.07
CA LEU A 5 42.72 -6.78 -11.76
C LEU A 5 42.53 -6.55 -10.25
N PHE A 6 42.91 -7.55 -9.44
CA PHE A 6 42.84 -7.46 -7.98
C PHE A 6 43.87 -6.50 -7.39
N LEU A 7 45.09 -6.45 -7.95
CA LEU A 7 46.12 -5.48 -7.59
C LEU A 7 45.70 -4.04 -7.95
N ASP A 8 45.06 -3.85 -9.10
CA ASP A 8 44.52 -2.56 -9.53
C ASP A 8 43.41 -2.06 -8.61
N PHE A 9 42.54 -2.95 -8.15
CA PHE A 9 41.51 -2.64 -7.16
C PHE A 9 42.12 -2.24 -5.80
N LYS A 10 43.21 -2.89 -5.39
CA LYS A 10 43.95 -2.56 -4.16
C LYS A 10 44.68 -1.22 -4.22
N GLN A 11 45.07 -0.74 -5.40
CA GLN A 11 45.79 0.52 -5.57
C GLN A 11 44.86 1.74 -5.55
N SER A 12 43.60 1.60 -5.97
CA SER A 12 42.61 2.69 -5.98
C SER A 12 41.29 2.29 -5.27
N LYS A 13 41.39 1.71 -4.07
CA LYS A 13 40.25 1.14 -3.32
C LYS A 13 39.07 2.10 -3.17
N LEU A 14 39.34 3.35 -2.83
CA LEU A 14 38.31 4.36 -2.61
C LEU A 14 37.55 4.67 -3.90
N GLY A 15 38.27 4.91 -5.01
CA GLY A 15 37.65 5.22 -6.30
C GLY A 15 36.81 4.06 -6.84
N SER A 16 37.32 2.84 -6.75
CA SER A 16 36.58 1.64 -7.19
C SER A 16 35.36 1.35 -6.30
N LEU A 17 35.47 1.55 -4.98
CA LEU A 17 34.35 1.42 -4.06
C LEU A 17 33.26 2.48 -4.33
N LEU A 18 33.64 3.73 -4.58
CA LEU A 18 32.69 4.79 -4.93
C LEU A 18 31.95 4.48 -6.25
N ILE A 19 32.63 3.94 -7.26
CA ILE A 19 31.98 3.50 -8.51
C ILE A 19 30.97 2.40 -8.23
N ILE A 20 31.37 1.37 -7.48
CA ILE A 20 30.46 0.27 -7.11
C ILE A 20 29.25 0.82 -6.37
N LEU A 21 29.46 1.71 -5.41
CA LEU A 21 28.38 2.28 -4.60
C LEU A 21 27.42 3.12 -5.45
N LEU A 22 27.92 3.94 -6.37
CA LEU A 22 27.08 4.76 -7.26
C LEU A 22 26.22 3.88 -8.17
N ILE A 23 26.81 2.85 -8.77
CA ILE A 23 26.06 1.89 -9.62
C ILE A 23 25.05 1.13 -8.78
N ALA A 24 25.45 0.66 -7.59
CA ALA A 24 24.58 -0.05 -6.67
C ALA A 24 23.40 0.80 -6.23
N LEU A 25 23.61 2.07 -5.86
CA LEU A 25 22.55 2.98 -5.44
C LEU A 25 21.58 3.31 -6.58
N SER A 26 22.09 3.54 -7.79
CA SER A 26 21.24 3.76 -8.97
C SER A 26 20.38 2.52 -9.28
N SER A 27 20.99 1.33 -9.27
CA SER A 27 20.26 0.07 -9.46
C SER A 27 19.28 -0.19 -8.32
N ALA A 28 19.66 0.10 -7.07
CA ALA A 28 18.82 -0.06 -5.90
C ALA A 28 17.58 0.82 -5.98
N LEU A 29 17.72 2.08 -6.39
CA LEU A 29 16.59 2.99 -6.56
C LEU A 29 15.62 2.46 -7.63
N SER A 30 16.14 2.02 -8.77
CA SER A 30 15.34 1.44 -9.86
C SER A 30 14.54 0.22 -9.41
N ILE A 31 15.19 -0.70 -8.67
CA ILE A 31 14.55 -1.91 -8.14
C ILE A 31 13.53 -1.58 -7.04
N ALA A 32 13.90 -0.71 -6.10
CA ALA A 32 13.00 -0.30 -5.01
C ALA A 32 11.73 0.35 -5.55
N ILE A 33 11.84 1.22 -6.56
CA ILE A 33 10.69 1.84 -7.22
C ILE A 33 9.76 0.79 -7.85
N ASN A 34 10.32 -0.17 -8.58
CA ASN A 34 9.51 -1.23 -9.22
C ASN A 34 8.79 -2.10 -8.18
N LEU A 35 9.52 -2.58 -7.17
CA LEU A 35 8.97 -3.40 -6.11
C LEU A 35 7.91 -2.66 -5.30
N GLN A 36 8.11 -1.36 -5.02
CA GLN A 36 7.15 -0.56 -4.26
C GLN A 36 5.86 -0.31 -5.05
N GLU A 37 5.96 -0.01 -6.35
CA GLU A 37 4.79 0.15 -7.22
C GLU A 37 3.94 -1.12 -7.24
N ARG A 38 4.57 -2.27 -7.44
CA ARG A 38 3.92 -3.58 -7.40
C ARG A 38 3.28 -3.86 -6.04
N ALA A 39 4.02 -3.65 -4.95
CA ALA A 39 3.55 -3.89 -3.59
C ALA A 39 2.29 -3.06 -3.26
N VAL A 40 2.25 -1.79 -3.68
CA VAL A 40 1.07 -0.92 -3.51
C VAL A 40 -0.11 -1.42 -4.32
N ARG A 41 0.11 -1.75 -5.60
CA ARG A 41 -0.94 -2.25 -6.50
C ARG A 41 -1.54 -3.58 -6.03
N GLU A 42 -0.69 -4.54 -5.68
CA GLU A 42 -1.11 -5.87 -5.22
C GLU A 42 -1.68 -5.84 -3.81
N GLY A 43 -1.01 -5.17 -2.86
CA GLY A 43 -1.46 -5.09 -1.47
C GLY A 43 -2.83 -4.45 -1.32
N SER A 44 -3.09 -3.36 -2.07
CA SER A 44 -4.40 -2.69 -2.05
C SER A 44 -5.50 -3.56 -2.66
N THR A 45 -5.20 -4.27 -3.75
CA THR A 45 -6.15 -5.19 -4.39
C THR A 45 -6.49 -6.35 -3.45
N GLN A 46 -5.48 -6.95 -2.83
CA GLN A 46 -5.64 -8.06 -1.88
C GLN A 46 -6.45 -7.64 -0.65
N ALA A 47 -6.23 -6.42 -0.13
CA ALA A 47 -7.02 -5.89 0.99
C ALA A 47 -8.52 -5.73 0.65
N ALA A 48 -8.84 -5.46 -0.62
CA ALA A 48 -10.21 -5.33 -1.09
C ALA A 48 -10.92 -6.67 -1.35
N GLU A 49 -10.20 -7.79 -1.51
CA GLU A 49 -10.81 -9.11 -1.77
C GLU A 49 -11.75 -9.58 -0.65
N ARG A 50 -11.54 -9.12 0.59
CA ARG A 50 -12.47 -9.39 1.69
C ARG A 50 -13.85 -8.77 1.46
N PHE A 51 -14.00 -7.77 0.60
CA PHE A 51 -15.24 -7.03 0.39
C PHE A 51 -15.70 -7.18 -1.05
N ASP A 52 -16.60 -8.13 -1.31
CA ASP A 52 -16.98 -8.46 -2.69
C ASP A 52 -17.81 -7.34 -3.32
N LEU A 53 -18.84 -6.88 -2.60
CA LEU A 53 -19.75 -5.83 -3.05
C LEU A 53 -20.04 -4.87 -1.89
N ILE A 54 -19.89 -3.58 -2.16
CA ILE A 54 -20.26 -2.52 -1.22
C ILE A 54 -21.44 -1.74 -1.80
N ILE A 55 -22.48 -1.55 -0.99
CA ILE A 55 -23.63 -0.71 -1.31
C ILE A 55 -23.62 0.50 -0.38
N GLY A 56 -23.79 1.70 -0.92
CA GLY A 56 -23.80 2.94 -0.14
C GLY A 56 -24.64 4.03 -0.80
N ALA A 57 -24.66 5.21 -0.19
CA ALA A 57 -25.41 6.34 -0.74
C ALA A 57 -24.74 6.87 -2.02
N PRO A 58 -25.48 7.44 -2.99
CA PRO A 58 -24.91 8.01 -4.20
C PRO A 58 -23.83 9.06 -3.89
N GLY A 59 -22.73 9.05 -4.62
CA GLY A 59 -21.59 9.94 -4.39
C GLY A 59 -20.30 9.41 -4.99
N SER A 60 -19.18 9.63 -4.30
CA SER A 60 -17.87 9.15 -4.72
C SER A 60 -17.69 7.66 -4.43
N GLU A 61 -17.55 6.84 -5.48
CA GLU A 61 -17.24 5.40 -5.39
C GLU A 61 -15.93 5.18 -4.59
N THR A 62 -14.92 6.02 -4.85
CA THR A 62 -13.62 5.98 -4.17
C THR A 62 -13.75 6.25 -2.68
N GLN A 63 -14.52 7.28 -2.29
CA GLN A 63 -14.73 7.60 -0.88
C GLN A 63 -15.49 6.49 -0.15
N LEU A 64 -16.50 5.91 -0.81
CA LEU A 64 -17.24 4.77 -0.29
C LEU A 64 -16.30 3.59 -0.03
N VAL A 65 -15.43 3.25 -0.97
CA VAL A 65 -14.47 2.14 -0.81
C VAL A 65 -13.40 2.44 0.24
N LEU A 66 -12.76 3.61 0.20
CA LEU A 66 -11.73 3.99 1.18
C LEU A 66 -12.28 3.97 2.62
N SER A 67 -13.50 4.46 2.82
CA SER A 67 -14.12 4.47 4.15
C SER A 67 -14.61 3.09 4.59
N SER A 68 -15.28 2.34 3.71
CA SER A 68 -15.86 1.04 4.07
C SER A 68 -14.87 -0.12 4.12
N VAL A 69 -13.80 -0.09 3.32
CA VAL A 69 -12.80 -1.19 3.22
C VAL A 69 -11.56 -0.88 4.03
N PHE A 70 -11.06 0.36 3.95
CA PHE A 70 -9.79 0.78 4.56
C PHE A 70 -9.98 1.59 5.85
N LEU A 71 -11.23 1.75 6.32
CA LEU A 71 -11.57 2.54 7.52
C LEU A 71 -11.02 3.97 7.48
N GLN A 72 -10.90 4.56 6.29
CA GLN A 72 -10.51 5.95 6.15
C GLN A 72 -11.69 6.85 6.55
N PRO A 73 -11.54 7.73 7.55
CA PRO A 73 -12.64 8.58 8.00
C PRO A 73 -13.18 9.46 6.86
N ALA A 74 -14.49 9.41 6.66
CA ALA A 74 -15.17 10.24 5.68
C ALA A 74 -16.65 10.42 6.07
N PHE A 75 -17.22 11.58 5.76
CA PHE A 75 -18.66 11.80 5.92
C PHE A 75 -19.40 11.12 4.76
N LEU A 76 -19.92 9.92 5.02
CA LEU A 76 -20.78 9.21 4.08
C LEU A 76 -22.25 9.53 4.38
N SER A 77 -23.00 9.88 3.34
CA SER A 77 -24.45 9.92 3.42
C SER A 77 -25.00 8.54 3.75
N LEU A 78 -26.07 8.50 4.54
CA LEU A 78 -26.68 7.26 4.99
C LEU A 78 -27.64 6.71 3.93
N ILE A 79 -27.72 5.39 3.82
CA ILE A 79 -28.77 4.68 3.12
C ILE A 79 -29.80 4.12 4.11
N ASP A 80 -31.05 4.02 3.67
CA ASP A 80 -32.15 3.49 4.47
C ASP A 80 -31.84 2.05 4.93
N TYR A 81 -32.02 1.78 6.23
CA TYR A 81 -31.77 0.47 6.82
C TYR A 81 -32.63 -0.65 6.22
N LYS A 82 -33.77 -0.31 5.61
CA LYS A 82 -34.61 -1.27 4.86
C LYS A 82 -33.83 -1.97 3.74
N ILE A 83 -32.84 -1.32 3.15
CA ILE A 83 -31.99 -1.91 2.11
C ILE A 83 -31.22 -3.11 2.65
N TYR A 84 -30.70 -3.02 3.87
CA TYR A 84 -30.07 -4.15 4.55
C TYR A 84 -31.06 -5.29 4.80
N GLN A 85 -32.28 -4.97 5.28
CA GLN A 85 -33.33 -5.97 5.53
C GLN A 85 -33.76 -6.72 4.26
N ASP A 86 -33.81 -6.02 3.12
CA ASP A 86 -34.12 -6.60 1.82
C ASP A 86 -32.98 -7.50 1.32
N LEU A 87 -31.72 -7.13 1.60
CA LEU A 87 -30.53 -7.93 1.26
C LEU A 87 -30.47 -9.23 2.08
N GLU A 88 -30.80 -9.21 3.36
CA GLU A 88 -30.83 -10.43 4.19
C GLU A 88 -31.81 -11.49 3.68
N LYS A 89 -32.90 -11.06 3.05
CA LYS A 89 -33.93 -11.95 2.51
C LYS A 89 -33.66 -12.39 1.07
N ASN A 90 -32.57 -11.92 0.46
CA ASN A 90 -32.30 -12.13 -0.96
C ASN A 90 -31.52 -13.43 -1.17
N ASP A 91 -32.07 -14.35 -1.96
CA ASP A 91 -31.46 -15.67 -2.22
C ASP A 91 -30.04 -15.61 -2.79
N LYS A 92 -29.64 -14.49 -3.40
CA LYS A 92 -28.29 -14.29 -3.99
C LYS A 92 -27.25 -13.83 -2.97
N VAL A 93 -27.66 -13.44 -1.77
CA VAL A 93 -26.80 -12.96 -0.69
C VAL A 93 -26.50 -14.14 0.24
N ASP A 94 -25.22 -14.39 0.47
CA ASP A 94 -24.75 -15.36 1.47
C ASP A 94 -24.87 -14.74 2.86
N TRP A 95 -24.29 -13.55 3.02
CA TRP A 95 -24.53 -12.67 4.16
C TRP A 95 -24.35 -11.21 3.77
N ALA A 96 -24.95 -10.32 4.55
CA ALA A 96 -24.76 -8.89 4.47
C ALA A 96 -24.42 -8.35 5.86
N ALA A 97 -23.71 -7.22 5.89
CA ALA A 97 -23.39 -6.52 7.12
C ALA A 97 -23.47 -5.00 6.92
N PRO A 98 -24.29 -4.29 7.72
CA PRO A 98 -24.33 -2.85 7.66
C PRO A 98 -23.11 -2.28 8.39
N LEU A 99 -22.68 -1.08 7.98
CA LEU A 99 -21.58 -0.33 8.56
C LEU A 99 -22.10 1.04 8.99
N ALA A 100 -21.83 1.41 10.23
CA ALA A 100 -22.00 2.77 10.73
C ALA A 100 -20.67 3.26 11.32
N PHE A 101 -20.30 4.49 10.97
CA PHE A 101 -19.07 5.16 11.41
C PHE A 101 -19.39 6.48 12.12
N GLY A 102 -18.46 6.99 12.91
CA GLY A 102 -18.56 8.34 13.50
C GLY A 102 -17.82 8.48 14.83
N ASP A 103 -17.64 7.37 15.55
CA ASP A 103 -17.05 7.37 16.88
C ASP A 103 -15.67 6.70 16.89
N PHE A 104 -14.85 7.10 17.85
CA PHE A 104 -13.50 6.61 18.05
C PHE A 104 -13.23 6.31 19.51
N TYR A 105 -12.26 5.43 19.75
CA TYR A 105 -11.60 5.29 21.04
C TYR A 105 -10.09 5.35 20.81
N GLN A 106 -9.45 6.41 21.32
CA GLN A 106 -8.07 6.73 20.98
C GLN A 106 -7.90 6.80 19.44
N ASP A 107 -7.00 6.00 18.87
CA ASP A 107 -6.78 5.91 17.42
C ASP A 107 -7.61 4.79 16.74
N SER A 108 -8.43 4.08 17.51
CA SER A 108 -9.27 2.96 17.03
C SER A 108 -10.63 3.46 16.57
N THR A 109 -11.00 3.16 15.32
CA THR A 109 -12.34 3.46 14.79
C THR A 109 -13.37 2.49 15.37
N ILE A 110 -14.48 3.04 15.85
CA ILE A 110 -15.63 2.25 16.27
C ILE A 110 -16.54 2.06 15.05
N VAL A 111 -16.83 0.80 14.74
CA VAL A 111 -17.63 0.38 13.58
C VAL A 111 -18.87 -0.33 14.10
N GLY A 112 -20.03 0.30 13.89
CA GLY A 112 -21.34 -0.32 14.14
C GLY A 112 -21.65 -1.33 13.05
N THR A 113 -21.85 -2.59 13.40
CA THR A 113 -22.09 -3.68 12.44
C THR A 113 -22.79 -4.88 13.08
N ASN A 114 -22.86 -6.00 12.37
CA ASN A 114 -23.42 -7.26 12.85
C ASN A 114 -22.35 -8.37 12.99
N ILE A 115 -22.77 -9.52 13.51
CA ILE A 115 -21.91 -10.68 13.77
C ILE A 115 -21.31 -11.26 12.48
N ASN A 116 -22.00 -11.14 11.33
CA ASN A 116 -21.54 -11.67 10.05
C ASN A 116 -20.23 -10.99 9.60
N LEU A 117 -20.09 -9.67 9.78
CA LEU A 117 -18.82 -8.99 9.45
C LEU A 117 -17.68 -9.40 10.38
N VAL A 118 -17.97 -9.47 11.68
CA VAL A 118 -16.99 -9.78 12.72
C VAL A 118 -16.39 -11.17 12.49
N THR A 119 -17.25 -12.14 12.16
CA THR A 119 -16.89 -13.55 11.95
C THR A 119 -16.55 -13.89 10.50
N ASP A 120 -16.59 -12.93 9.57
CA ASP A 120 -16.45 -13.16 8.12
C ASP A 120 -17.36 -14.30 7.61
N GLY A 121 -18.65 -14.23 7.95
CA GLY A 121 -19.62 -15.28 7.65
C GLY A 121 -19.31 -16.61 8.35
N GLY A 122 -18.75 -16.58 9.55
CA GLY A 122 -18.37 -17.76 10.35
C GLY A 122 -17.00 -18.37 10.02
N LYS A 123 -16.25 -17.81 9.07
CA LYS A 123 -14.90 -18.31 8.71
C LYS A 123 -13.84 -17.91 9.72
N ARG A 124 -14.00 -16.74 10.35
CA ARG A 124 -13.04 -16.19 11.30
C ARG A 124 -13.33 -16.67 12.71
N LYS A 125 -12.30 -17.25 13.36
CA LYS A 125 -12.36 -17.62 14.77
C LYS A 125 -12.09 -16.40 15.65
N ILE A 126 -12.97 -16.17 16.63
CA ILE A 126 -12.86 -15.10 17.60
C ILE A 126 -12.32 -15.67 18.91
N ILE A 127 -11.37 -14.97 19.54
CA ILE A 127 -10.94 -15.28 20.91
C ILE A 127 -11.99 -14.70 21.86
N GLY A 128 -12.56 -15.53 22.74
CA GLY A 128 -13.71 -15.12 23.56
C GLY A 128 -15.02 -15.40 22.83
N ARG A 129 -15.89 -14.38 22.70
CA ARG A 129 -17.16 -14.50 21.97
C ARG A 129 -17.51 -13.23 21.21
N VAL A 130 -18.53 -13.33 20.37
CA VAL A 130 -19.15 -12.16 19.74
C VAL A 130 -20.07 -11.42 20.72
N PHE A 131 -20.41 -10.18 20.38
CA PHE A 131 -21.38 -9.40 21.14
C PHE A 131 -22.79 -9.99 21.02
N ASN A 132 -23.53 -9.95 22.13
CA ASN A 132 -24.95 -10.32 22.23
C ASN A 132 -25.80 -9.13 22.72
N TYR A 133 -25.18 -8.15 23.37
CA TYR A 133 -25.85 -6.99 23.95
C TYR A 133 -25.28 -5.67 23.41
N LEU A 134 -26.08 -4.60 23.49
CA LEU A 134 -25.73 -3.27 22.94
C LEU A 134 -24.52 -2.61 23.60
N ASN A 135 -24.15 -3.02 24.81
CA ASN A 135 -22.99 -2.50 25.53
C ASN A 135 -21.75 -3.41 25.40
N GLU A 136 -21.73 -4.33 24.44
CA GLU A 136 -20.60 -5.23 24.22
C GLU A 136 -19.85 -4.87 22.94
N ALA A 137 -18.53 -5.07 22.96
CA ALA A 137 -17.66 -4.83 21.83
C ALA A 137 -16.76 -6.04 21.57
N VAL A 138 -16.49 -6.29 20.29
CA VAL A 138 -15.37 -7.13 19.84
C VAL A 138 -14.29 -6.20 19.32
N VAL A 139 -13.03 -6.46 19.64
CA VAL A 139 -11.93 -5.57 19.26
C VAL A 139 -10.93 -6.27 18.36
N GLY A 140 -10.28 -5.52 17.48
CA GLY A 140 -9.10 -5.99 16.77
C GLY A 140 -7.92 -6.19 17.73
N GLN A 141 -7.06 -7.16 17.40
CA GLN A 141 -5.92 -7.55 18.24
C GLN A 141 -4.93 -6.41 18.55
N ASN A 142 -4.84 -5.39 17.69
CA ASN A 142 -3.90 -4.28 17.82
C ASN A 142 -4.52 -3.02 18.44
N THR A 143 -5.77 -3.09 18.92
CA THR A 143 -6.38 -1.99 19.70
C THR A 143 -5.73 -1.80 21.08
N GLY A 144 -5.00 -2.81 21.59
CA GLY A 144 -4.44 -2.83 22.94
C GLY A 144 -5.44 -3.19 24.04
N LEU A 145 -6.74 -3.29 23.72
CA LEU A 145 -7.80 -3.67 24.63
C LEU A 145 -7.85 -5.19 24.84
N LYS A 146 -8.22 -5.61 26.05
CA LYS A 146 -8.36 -7.02 26.47
C LYS A 146 -9.81 -7.34 26.80
N ILE A 147 -10.15 -8.63 26.75
CA ILE A 147 -11.47 -9.11 27.19
C ILE A 147 -11.68 -8.72 28.66
N GLY A 148 -12.81 -8.07 28.94
CA GLY A 148 -13.17 -7.50 30.24
C GLY A 148 -12.88 -6.01 30.40
N ASP A 149 -12.13 -5.39 29.48
CA ASP A 149 -11.88 -3.96 29.53
C ASP A 149 -13.16 -3.16 29.24
N HIS A 150 -13.27 -2.00 29.87
CA HIS A 150 -14.35 -1.04 29.67
C HIS A 150 -13.83 0.23 29.03
N PHE A 151 -14.57 0.76 28.06
CA PHE A 151 -14.25 2.04 27.42
C PHE A 151 -15.52 2.81 27.05
N SER A 152 -15.37 4.10 26.74
CA SER A 152 -16.45 4.96 26.27
C SER A 152 -16.09 5.58 24.91
N PRO A 153 -17.05 5.66 23.97
CA PRO A 153 -16.82 6.26 22.66
C PRO A 153 -16.68 7.78 22.76
N ILE A 154 -15.91 8.35 21.84
CA ILE A 154 -15.79 9.79 21.63
C ILE A 154 -16.29 10.10 20.22
N HIS A 155 -17.13 11.12 20.08
CA HIS A 155 -17.62 11.54 18.77
C HIS A 155 -16.58 12.40 18.05
N GLY A 156 -16.33 12.09 16.77
CA GLY A 156 -15.31 12.78 15.95
C GLY A 156 -13.88 12.28 16.20
N GLN A 157 -12.99 12.57 15.25
CA GLN A 157 -11.60 12.12 15.31
C GLN A 157 -10.80 12.97 16.32
N VAL A 158 -9.68 12.42 16.82
CA VAL A 158 -8.69 13.17 17.60
C VAL A 158 -8.22 14.39 16.79
N GLY A 159 -8.69 15.60 17.14
CA GLY A 159 -8.37 16.85 16.45
C GLY A 159 -9.57 17.70 16.01
N ASP A 160 -10.80 17.15 16.06
CA ASP A 160 -12.01 17.90 15.72
C ASP A 160 -12.42 18.93 16.78
N VAL A 161 -12.99 20.05 16.33
CA VAL A 161 -13.37 21.21 17.17
C VAL A 161 -14.63 20.92 18.01
N ASN A 162 -15.44 19.93 17.63
CA ASN A 162 -16.68 19.54 18.30
C ASN A 162 -16.57 18.16 18.98
N ARG A 163 -15.65 18.03 19.94
CA ARG A 163 -15.50 16.80 20.74
C ARG A 163 -16.59 16.69 21.81
N HIS A 164 -17.42 15.67 21.71
CA HIS A 164 -18.33 15.27 22.79
C HIS A 164 -17.98 13.85 23.25
N VAL A 165 -17.73 13.71 24.56
CA VAL A 165 -17.50 12.41 25.20
C VAL A 165 -18.86 11.88 25.65
N HIS A 166 -19.27 10.71 25.13
CA HIS A 166 -20.47 10.04 25.58
C HIS A 166 -20.17 9.28 26.89
N LYS A 167 -20.08 10.01 28.02
CA LYS A 167 -19.82 9.41 29.34
C LYS A 167 -20.92 8.43 29.78
N GLU A 168 -22.11 8.51 29.20
CA GLU A 168 -23.26 7.68 29.55
C GLU A 168 -23.29 6.34 28.81
N GLN A 169 -22.43 6.13 27.81
CA GLN A 169 -22.31 4.86 27.10
C GLN A 169 -20.94 4.25 27.36
N SER A 170 -20.92 3.03 27.92
CA SER A 170 -19.70 2.25 28.12
C SER A 170 -19.85 0.90 27.46
N TYR A 171 -18.84 0.50 26.70
CA TYR A 171 -18.71 -0.82 26.12
C TYR A 171 -17.81 -1.70 26.99
N VAL A 172 -18.15 -2.98 27.08
CA VAL A 172 -17.27 -4.03 27.62
C VAL A 172 -16.74 -4.91 26.49
N VAL A 173 -15.44 -5.18 26.49
CA VAL A 173 -14.80 -6.03 25.49
C VAL A 173 -15.09 -7.51 25.80
N VAL A 174 -15.73 -8.22 24.87
CA VAL A 174 -16.12 -9.63 25.03
C VAL A 174 -15.40 -10.60 24.11
N GLY A 175 -14.71 -10.08 23.10
CA GLY A 175 -13.93 -10.88 22.18
C GLY A 175 -12.87 -10.10 21.43
N ILE A 176 -11.92 -10.84 20.87
CA ILE A 176 -10.80 -10.31 20.09
C ILE A 176 -10.74 -11.01 18.72
N VAL A 177 -10.71 -10.20 17.66
CA VAL A 177 -10.46 -10.63 16.28
C VAL A 177 -8.94 -10.81 16.08
N PRO A 178 -8.46 -11.97 15.57
CA PRO A 178 -7.05 -12.17 15.23
C PRO A 178 -6.54 -11.15 14.21
N ALA A 179 -5.26 -10.78 14.32
CA ALA A 179 -4.61 -9.85 13.39
C ALA A 179 -4.49 -10.41 11.97
N GLU A 180 -4.89 -9.60 10.99
CA GLU A 180 -4.78 -9.86 9.55
C GLU A 180 -3.82 -8.89 8.84
N GLY A 181 -3.18 -7.98 9.59
CA GLY A 181 -2.23 -6.97 9.10
C GLY A 181 -2.89 -5.84 8.30
N ASN A 182 -4.09 -5.42 8.71
CA ASN A 182 -4.81 -4.31 8.07
C ASN A 182 -5.47 -3.39 9.13
N ARG A 183 -6.10 -2.26 8.72
CA ARG A 183 -6.73 -1.30 9.65
C ARG A 183 -7.75 -1.95 10.58
N TRP A 184 -8.37 -3.06 10.17
CA TRP A 184 -9.37 -3.76 10.99
C TRP A 184 -8.77 -4.41 12.24
N ASP A 185 -7.46 -4.58 12.32
CA ASP A 185 -6.76 -5.01 13.53
C ASP A 185 -6.79 -3.95 14.64
N HIS A 186 -7.05 -2.69 14.29
CA HIS A 186 -7.22 -1.56 15.21
C HIS A 186 -8.68 -1.10 15.29
N ALA A 187 -9.62 -1.86 14.71
CA ALA A 187 -11.03 -1.51 14.74
C ALA A 187 -11.72 -2.07 15.99
N ILE A 188 -12.77 -1.37 16.43
CA ILE A 188 -13.67 -1.82 17.49
C ILE A 188 -15.02 -2.07 16.83
N TYR A 189 -15.55 -3.27 16.97
CA TYR A 189 -16.84 -3.69 16.43
C TYR A 189 -17.90 -3.66 17.53
N VAL A 190 -18.99 -2.94 17.28
CA VAL A 190 -20.15 -2.87 18.17
C VAL A 190 -21.43 -3.20 17.38
N PRO A 191 -22.53 -3.61 18.03
CA PRO A 191 -23.82 -3.69 17.35
C PRO A 191 -24.17 -2.35 16.68
N ILE A 192 -24.68 -2.38 15.45
CA ILE A 192 -25.02 -1.15 14.73
C ILE A 192 -26.07 -0.33 15.50
N GLU A 193 -26.99 -1.00 16.20
CA GLU A 193 -28.00 -0.41 17.05
C GLU A 193 -27.38 0.43 18.19
N SER A 194 -26.20 0.05 18.68
CA SER A 194 -25.48 0.77 19.73
C SER A 194 -25.04 2.16 19.28
N VAL A 195 -24.64 2.30 18.02
CA VAL A 195 -24.27 3.60 17.43
C VAL A 195 -25.51 4.51 17.39
N TRP A 196 -26.66 3.98 16.96
CA TRP A 196 -27.90 4.76 16.89
C TRP A 196 -28.51 5.08 18.25
N LYS A 197 -28.38 4.20 19.25
CA LYS A 197 -28.82 4.47 20.63
C LYS A 197 -28.15 5.73 21.20
N VAL A 198 -26.87 5.92 20.92
CA VAL A 198 -26.10 7.11 21.34
C VAL A 198 -26.61 8.38 20.64
N HIS A 199 -26.99 8.27 19.36
CA HIS A 199 -27.47 9.40 18.56
C HIS A 199 -28.97 9.71 18.71
N ALA A 200 -29.78 8.76 19.18
CA ALA A 200 -31.21 8.95 19.41
C ALA A 200 -31.49 10.06 20.44
N ASN A 201 -30.58 10.25 21.41
CA ASN A 201 -30.69 11.27 22.45
C ASN A 201 -30.27 12.68 21.99
N HIS A 202 -29.78 12.85 20.75
CA HIS A 202 -29.23 14.12 20.23
C HIS A 202 -30.04 14.71 19.05
N HIS A 203 -31.25 14.19 18.79
CA HIS A 203 -32.08 14.58 17.63
C HIS A 203 -32.56 16.05 17.60
N ASP A 204 -32.22 16.88 18.59
CA ASP A 204 -32.60 18.30 18.60
C ASP A 204 -31.64 19.24 17.84
N GLN A 205 -30.49 18.79 17.32
CA GLN A 205 -29.47 19.73 16.78
C GLN A 205 -28.81 19.43 15.43
N HIS A 206 -29.20 18.40 14.66
CA HIS A 206 -28.67 18.20 13.29
C HIS A 206 -29.76 18.26 12.20
N PRO A 207 -29.69 19.23 11.25
CA PRO A 207 -30.68 19.40 10.18
C PRO A 207 -30.33 18.55 8.95
N LEU A 208 -30.22 17.23 9.10
CA LEU A 208 -29.98 16.32 7.95
C LEU A 208 -31.20 15.50 7.54
N LEU A 209 -32.34 15.68 8.19
CA LEU A 209 -33.61 15.06 7.79
C LEU A 209 -34.72 16.11 7.88
N ASN A 210 -35.03 16.73 6.75
CA ASN A 210 -36.24 17.53 6.59
C ASN A 210 -37.43 16.57 6.39
N ILE A 211 -37.77 15.81 7.44
CA ILE A 211 -38.96 14.96 7.46
C ILE A 211 -40.07 15.80 8.08
N ASN A 212 -41.06 16.13 7.24
CA ASN A 212 -42.25 16.91 7.54
C ASN A 212 -42.77 16.77 8.99
N GLU A 213 -42.86 17.92 9.66
CA GLU A 213 -43.51 18.11 10.95
C GLU A 213 -44.98 17.69 10.92
N ARG A 214 -45.29 16.42 11.21
CA ARG A 214 -46.70 16.01 11.44
C ARG A 214 -46.95 15.06 12.59
N LYS A 215 -45.98 14.84 13.49
CA LYS A 215 -46.20 13.97 14.66
C LYS A 215 -45.59 14.49 15.96
N LYS A 216 -45.75 15.79 16.25
CA LYS A 216 -45.68 16.28 17.64
C LYS A 216 -47.08 16.25 18.24
N ARG A 217 -47.44 15.13 18.88
CA ARG A 217 -48.50 15.12 19.88
C ARG A 217 -48.18 14.11 20.97
N ASN A 218 -47.91 14.65 22.15
CA ASN A 218 -47.93 14.04 23.48
C ASN A 218 -47.02 12.83 23.72
N LEU A 219 -45.82 13.10 24.23
CA LEU A 219 -45.08 12.15 25.06
C LEU A 219 -44.73 12.85 26.38
N GLN A 220 -45.68 12.80 27.32
CA GLN A 220 -45.42 13.04 28.73
C GLN A 220 -44.94 11.71 29.34
N HIS A 221 -43.74 11.74 29.94
CA HIS A 221 -43.25 10.83 30.97
C HIS A 221 -43.77 9.38 30.93
N GLU A 222 -43.14 8.54 30.12
CA GLU A 222 -43.20 7.09 30.30
C GLU A 222 -41.81 6.54 30.67
N LYS A 223 -41.80 5.70 31.70
CA LYS A 223 -40.65 4.96 32.23
C LYS A 223 -39.95 4.21 31.10
N TYR A 224 -38.65 4.42 30.97
CA TYR A 224 -37.78 3.72 30.03
C TYR A 224 -37.67 2.23 30.43
N ASP A 225 -38.26 1.36 29.62
CA ASP A 225 -38.12 -0.09 29.70
C ASP A 225 -36.97 -0.52 28.77
N ASP A 226 -36.05 -1.34 29.27
CA ASP A 226 -34.71 -1.58 28.69
C ASP A 226 -34.73 -2.60 27.52
N SER A 227 -35.85 -2.66 26.77
CA SER A 227 -36.10 -3.69 25.74
C SER A 227 -36.71 -3.17 24.44
N GLU A 228 -36.67 -1.85 24.20
CA GLU A 228 -37.15 -1.30 22.92
C GLU A 228 -36.12 -1.58 21.81
N TYR A 229 -36.54 -2.38 20.82
CA TYR A 229 -35.75 -2.64 19.62
C TYR A 229 -35.60 -1.34 18.82
N ILE A 230 -34.44 -0.68 18.96
CA ILE A 230 -34.12 0.53 18.20
C ILE A 230 -33.79 0.11 16.78
N GLN A 231 -34.68 0.40 15.83
CA GLN A 231 -34.34 0.26 14.41
C GLN A 231 -33.29 1.30 14.04
N PRO A 232 -32.13 0.88 13.50
CA PRO A 232 -31.17 1.79 12.91
C PRO A 232 -31.83 2.70 11.88
N LEU A 233 -31.56 4.01 11.95
CA LEU A 233 -32.09 4.99 10.99
C LEU A 233 -31.48 4.80 9.59
N GLY A 234 -30.25 4.29 9.52
CA GLY A 234 -29.57 4.00 8.28
C GLY A 234 -28.22 3.33 8.47
N ALA A 235 -27.51 3.15 7.37
CA ALA A 235 -26.13 2.66 7.34
C ALA A 235 -25.28 3.56 6.43
N SER A 236 -24.02 3.78 6.79
CA SER A 236 -23.04 4.49 5.94
C SER A 236 -22.70 3.66 4.69
N ALA A 237 -22.64 2.34 4.86
CA ALA A 237 -22.44 1.37 3.79
C ALA A 237 -22.99 -0.01 4.21
N ILE A 238 -23.19 -0.91 3.25
CA ILE A 238 -23.50 -2.31 3.50
C ILE A 238 -22.50 -3.17 2.72
N VAL A 239 -21.79 -4.02 3.44
CA VAL A 239 -20.97 -5.09 2.86
C VAL A 239 -21.89 -6.24 2.49
N VAL A 240 -21.75 -6.74 1.27
CA VAL A 240 -22.53 -7.87 0.77
C VAL A 240 -21.58 -8.94 0.27
N LYS A 241 -21.74 -10.17 0.77
CA LYS A 241 -21.14 -11.38 0.20
C LYS A 241 -22.14 -12.11 -0.68
N PRO A 242 -21.98 -12.09 -2.00
CA PRO A 242 -22.83 -12.83 -2.92
C PRO A 242 -22.55 -14.34 -2.88
N LYS A 243 -23.56 -15.17 -3.08
CA LYS A 243 -23.38 -16.64 -3.20
C LYS A 243 -22.70 -17.08 -4.51
N SER A 244 -22.68 -16.20 -5.52
CA SER A 244 -22.10 -16.49 -6.83
C SER A 244 -21.67 -15.22 -7.55
N PHE A 245 -20.75 -15.38 -8.50
CA PHE A 245 -20.29 -14.30 -9.38
C PHE A 245 -21.45 -13.66 -10.14
N SER A 246 -22.36 -14.44 -10.73
CA SER A 246 -23.54 -13.90 -11.41
C SER A 246 -24.49 -13.17 -10.45
N GLY A 247 -24.67 -13.69 -9.23
CA GLY A 247 -25.41 -13.03 -8.16
C GLY A 247 -24.84 -11.65 -7.82
N ALA A 248 -23.51 -11.53 -7.75
CA ALA A 248 -22.81 -10.27 -7.50
C ALA A 248 -23.18 -9.17 -8.50
N TYR A 249 -23.10 -9.47 -9.81
CA TYR A 249 -23.45 -8.49 -10.87
C TYR A 249 -24.93 -8.13 -10.88
N GLN A 250 -25.81 -9.10 -10.58
CA GLN A 250 -27.25 -8.84 -10.48
C GLN A 250 -27.59 -7.94 -9.30
N LEU A 251 -26.96 -8.16 -8.14
CA LEU A 251 -27.08 -7.28 -6.98
C LEU A 251 -26.54 -5.89 -7.28
N ARG A 252 -25.33 -5.79 -7.85
CA ARG A 252 -24.74 -4.51 -8.27
C ARG A 252 -25.65 -3.72 -9.19
N ASN A 253 -26.22 -4.35 -10.21
CA ASN A 253 -27.12 -3.67 -11.15
C ASN A 253 -28.44 -3.24 -10.49
N ARG A 254 -28.95 -4.00 -9.52
CA ARG A 254 -30.18 -3.65 -8.78
C ARG A 254 -30.00 -2.45 -7.86
N TYR A 255 -28.87 -2.37 -7.17
CA TYR A 255 -28.55 -1.32 -6.19
C TYR A 255 -27.68 -0.19 -6.76
N LYS A 256 -27.59 -0.10 -8.10
CA LYS A 256 -27.04 1.05 -8.81
C LYS A 256 -28.20 1.86 -9.39
N ASN A 257 -28.75 2.77 -8.59
CA ASN A 257 -29.94 3.56 -8.91
C ASN A 257 -29.84 4.99 -8.31
N GLU A 258 -30.92 5.78 -8.35
CA GLU A 258 -30.90 7.17 -7.86
C GLU A 258 -30.70 7.29 -6.34
N SER A 259 -31.02 6.25 -5.57
CA SER A 259 -30.97 6.25 -4.10
C SER A 259 -29.77 5.48 -3.54
N THR A 260 -29.08 4.70 -4.36
CA THR A 260 -27.94 3.86 -3.95
C THR A 260 -26.90 3.72 -5.04
N GLN A 261 -25.65 3.55 -4.64
CA GLN A 261 -24.59 3.05 -5.49
C GLN A 261 -24.13 1.69 -5.00
N ALA A 262 -23.72 0.84 -5.93
CA ALA A 262 -23.17 -0.48 -5.64
C ALA A 262 -21.88 -0.67 -6.44
N VAL A 263 -20.79 -0.97 -5.74
CA VAL A 263 -19.44 -1.01 -6.32
C VAL A 263 -18.70 -2.26 -5.92
N PHE A 264 -17.89 -2.78 -6.83
CA PHE A 264 -16.88 -3.79 -6.51
C PHE A 264 -15.60 -3.05 -6.09
N PRO A 265 -15.14 -3.18 -4.84
CA PRO A 265 -13.97 -2.47 -4.34
C PRO A 265 -12.73 -2.62 -5.22
N ALA A 266 -12.47 -3.83 -5.72
CA ALA A 266 -11.37 -4.09 -6.63
C ALA A 266 -11.46 -3.27 -7.94
N GLU A 267 -12.65 -3.12 -8.53
CA GLU A 267 -12.84 -2.28 -9.73
C GLU A 267 -12.52 -0.81 -9.45
N VAL A 268 -12.96 -0.30 -8.29
CA VAL A 268 -12.72 1.09 -7.88
C VAL A 268 -11.23 1.33 -7.64
N LEU A 269 -10.53 0.39 -7.01
CA LEU A 269 -9.08 0.48 -6.81
C LEU A 269 -8.30 0.44 -8.13
N VAL A 270 -8.67 -0.46 -9.04
CA VAL A 270 -8.08 -0.49 -10.39
C VAL A 270 -8.30 0.85 -11.11
N LYS A 271 -9.51 1.42 -11.00
CA LYS A 271 -9.83 2.74 -11.56
C LYS A 271 -8.99 3.84 -10.92
N VAL A 272 -8.84 3.87 -9.60
CA VAL A 272 -7.97 4.85 -8.90
C VAL A 272 -6.52 4.73 -9.38
N HIS A 273 -5.97 3.51 -9.45
CA HIS A 273 -4.63 3.29 -9.98
C HIS A 273 -4.50 3.74 -11.44
N SER A 274 -5.54 3.55 -12.27
CA SER A 274 -5.53 4.03 -13.66
C SER A 274 -5.62 5.56 -13.77
N LEU A 275 -6.30 6.23 -12.83
CA LEU A 275 -6.45 7.68 -12.78
C LEU A 275 -5.21 8.40 -12.27
N LEU A 276 -4.39 7.75 -11.44
CA LEU A 276 -3.04 8.19 -11.07
C LEU A 276 -2.07 8.24 -12.28
N GLY A 277 -2.61 8.10 -13.49
CA GLY A 277 -1.87 7.84 -14.71
C GLY A 277 -1.26 6.45 -14.65
N ASP A 278 -0.58 6.08 -15.72
CA ASP A 278 0.37 4.99 -15.65
C ASP A 278 1.53 5.48 -14.76
N SER A 279 1.32 5.53 -13.43
CA SER A 279 2.31 5.96 -12.44
C SER A 279 3.57 5.11 -12.59
N LYS A 280 3.39 3.85 -13.00
CA LYS A 280 4.43 2.99 -13.56
C LYS A 280 5.17 3.62 -14.73
N GLN A 281 4.54 4.20 -15.74
CA GLN A 281 5.26 4.96 -16.80
C GLN A 281 6.07 6.11 -16.24
N VAL A 282 5.53 6.92 -15.33
CA VAL A 282 6.28 8.05 -14.74
C VAL A 282 7.50 7.55 -13.98
N LEU A 283 7.33 6.52 -13.15
CA LEU A 283 8.39 5.86 -12.41
C LEU A 283 9.41 5.19 -13.35
N LEU A 284 8.97 4.61 -14.47
CA LEU A 284 9.83 4.08 -15.52
C LEU A 284 10.64 5.17 -16.21
N TRP A 285 10.03 6.33 -16.52
CA TRP A 285 10.76 7.47 -17.08
C TRP A 285 11.83 7.98 -16.11
N ILE A 286 11.52 8.09 -14.82
CA ILE A 286 12.49 8.44 -13.78
C ILE A 286 13.61 7.40 -13.71
N SER A 287 13.26 6.11 -13.77
CA SER A 287 14.24 5.02 -13.81
C SER A 287 15.15 5.10 -15.05
N ILE A 288 14.59 5.37 -16.23
CA ILE A 288 15.36 5.50 -17.47
C ILE A 288 16.29 6.71 -17.40
N VAL A 289 15.80 7.88 -16.95
CA VAL A 289 16.61 9.09 -16.80
C VAL A 289 17.75 8.87 -15.80
N THR A 290 17.47 8.26 -14.65
CA THR A 290 18.51 7.94 -13.65
C THR A 290 19.52 6.91 -14.17
N GLN A 291 19.09 5.93 -14.97
CA GLN A 291 19.99 4.99 -15.65
C GLN A 291 20.88 5.67 -16.69
N ILE A 292 20.34 6.61 -17.48
CA ILE A 292 21.13 7.40 -18.44
C ILE A 292 22.17 8.25 -17.70
N LEU A 293 21.76 8.96 -16.65
CA LEU A 293 22.69 9.74 -15.81
C LEU A 293 23.78 8.84 -15.23
N MET A 294 23.41 7.66 -14.73
CA MET A 294 24.35 6.68 -14.21
C MET A 294 25.31 6.15 -15.28
N ALA A 295 24.83 5.88 -16.49
CA ALA A 295 25.66 5.47 -17.61
C ALA A 295 26.66 6.57 -18.00
N LEU A 296 26.24 7.84 -18.02
CA LEU A 296 27.12 8.98 -18.27
C LEU A 296 28.16 9.15 -17.17
N THR A 297 27.77 9.05 -15.89
CA THR A 297 28.69 9.07 -14.75
C THR A 297 29.69 7.92 -14.83
N LEU A 298 29.23 6.71 -15.15
CA LEU A 298 30.07 5.54 -15.35
C LEU A 298 31.08 5.76 -16.48
N LEU A 299 30.64 6.27 -17.64
CA LEU A 299 31.52 6.62 -18.75
C LEU A 299 32.58 7.66 -18.32
N MET A 300 32.17 8.72 -17.63
CA MET A 300 33.09 9.75 -17.13
C MET A 300 34.13 9.16 -16.20
N ILE A 301 33.71 8.36 -15.21
CA ILE A 301 34.64 7.78 -14.24
C ILE A 301 35.61 6.81 -14.92
N ILE A 302 35.13 6.01 -15.88
CA ILE A 302 36.00 5.12 -16.65
C ILE A 302 37.01 5.92 -17.47
N VAL A 303 36.60 7.01 -18.13
CA VAL A 303 37.53 7.88 -18.88
C VAL A 303 38.59 8.47 -17.94
N LEU A 304 38.22 8.92 -16.74
CA LEU A 304 39.15 9.43 -15.74
C LEU A 304 40.11 8.33 -15.24
N TYR A 305 39.58 7.14 -14.93
CA TYR A 305 40.36 5.97 -14.52
C TYR A 305 41.38 5.58 -15.59
N LEU A 306 40.95 5.53 -16.86
CA LEU A 306 41.81 5.22 -17.99
C LEU A 306 42.83 6.33 -18.26
N LYS A 307 42.47 7.61 -18.12
CA LYS A 307 43.40 8.75 -18.24
C LYS A 307 44.57 8.62 -17.27
N ASN A 308 44.28 8.23 -16.02
CA ASN A 308 45.29 8.04 -14.98
C ASN A 308 46.19 6.81 -15.23
N ARG A 309 45.77 5.87 -16.09
CA ARG A 309 46.53 4.64 -16.41
C ARG A 309 47.15 4.63 -17.82
N ARG A 310 47.03 5.71 -18.58
CA ARG A 310 47.57 5.81 -19.95
C ARG A 310 49.05 5.41 -20.04
N GLN A 311 49.86 5.79 -19.05
CA GLN A 311 51.29 5.46 -19.01
C GLN A 311 51.54 3.97 -18.80
N GLN A 312 50.85 3.34 -17.84
CA GLN A 312 50.97 1.91 -17.59
C GLN A 312 50.57 1.09 -18.82
N ILE A 313 49.49 1.50 -19.49
CA ILE A 313 49.02 0.80 -20.69
C ILE A 313 49.98 1.03 -21.88
N ALA A 314 50.56 2.22 -22.03
CA ALA A 314 51.59 2.47 -23.03
C ALA A 314 52.82 1.57 -22.82
N VAL A 315 53.26 1.40 -21.57
CA VAL A 315 54.36 0.49 -21.21
C VAL A 315 54.03 -0.96 -21.58
N TRP A 316 52.83 -1.45 -21.28
CA TRP A 316 52.40 -2.81 -21.69
C TRP A 316 52.44 -3.01 -23.21
N ARG A 317 52.10 -1.98 -23.99
CA ARG A 317 52.17 -2.04 -25.46
C ARG A 317 53.59 -2.05 -26.00
N ILE A 318 54.53 -1.36 -25.35
CA ILE A 318 55.95 -1.40 -25.72
C ILE A 318 56.52 -2.80 -25.50
N PHE A 319 56.11 -3.49 -24.42
CA PHE A 319 56.47 -4.89 -24.17
C PHE A 319 55.70 -5.91 -25.04
N GLY A 320 55.00 -5.46 -26.09
CA GLY A 320 54.37 -6.35 -27.07
C GLY A 320 52.96 -6.82 -26.73
N ALA A 321 52.27 -6.24 -25.73
CA ALA A 321 50.89 -6.60 -25.46
C ALA A 321 49.97 -6.20 -26.63
N PRO A 322 49.22 -7.15 -27.23
CA PRO A 322 48.36 -6.86 -28.36
C PRO A 322 47.11 -6.08 -27.93
N ARG A 323 46.58 -5.24 -28.85
CA ARG A 323 45.49 -4.29 -28.58
C ARG A 323 44.21 -4.97 -28.06
N ASN A 324 43.90 -6.16 -28.57
CA ASN A 324 42.76 -6.95 -28.15
C ASN A 324 42.87 -7.46 -26.69
N LYS A 325 44.08 -7.83 -26.22
CA LYS A 325 44.28 -8.27 -24.83
C LYS A 325 44.08 -7.12 -23.84
N ILE A 326 44.52 -5.91 -24.19
CA ILE A 326 44.30 -4.71 -23.35
C ILE A 326 42.82 -4.36 -23.30
N PHE A 327 42.15 -4.37 -24.46
CA PHE A 327 40.70 -4.18 -24.55
C PHE A 327 39.94 -5.18 -23.65
N LEU A 328 40.23 -6.48 -23.80
CA LEU A 328 39.56 -7.55 -23.05
C LEU A 328 39.82 -7.41 -21.54
N LEU A 329 41.03 -7.04 -21.14
CA LEU A 329 41.38 -6.82 -19.74
C LEU A 329 40.57 -5.69 -19.13
N VAL A 330 40.50 -4.54 -19.81
CA VAL A 330 39.73 -3.37 -19.34
C VAL A 330 38.24 -3.69 -19.29
N TRP A 331 37.69 -4.29 -20.35
CA TRP A 331 36.27 -4.62 -20.41
C TRP A 331 35.89 -5.62 -19.32
N LEU A 332 36.67 -6.70 -19.13
CA LEU A 332 36.39 -7.69 -18.09
C LEU A 332 36.52 -7.10 -16.67
N ALA A 333 37.43 -6.15 -16.46
CA ALA A 333 37.49 -5.39 -15.20
C ALA A 333 36.17 -4.66 -14.92
N LEU A 334 35.65 -3.95 -15.92
CA LEU A 334 34.40 -3.20 -15.82
C LEU A 334 33.20 -4.11 -15.59
N VAL A 335 33.14 -5.25 -16.29
CA VAL A 335 32.07 -6.24 -16.11
C VAL A 335 32.05 -6.75 -14.67
N ILE A 336 33.20 -7.05 -14.05
CA ILE A 336 33.26 -7.48 -12.63
C ILE A 336 32.72 -6.39 -11.70
N VAL A 337 33.09 -5.12 -11.92
CA VAL A 337 32.59 -3.99 -11.13
C VAL A 337 31.08 -3.85 -11.27
N ILE A 338 30.54 -3.96 -12.49
CA ILE A 338 29.11 -3.88 -12.77
C ILE A 338 28.35 -5.04 -12.12
N VAL A 339 28.85 -6.29 -12.22
CA VAL A 339 28.23 -7.46 -11.57
C VAL A 339 28.13 -7.25 -10.06
N LEU A 340 29.25 -6.88 -9.41
CA LEU A 340 29.28 -6.67 -7.96
C LEU A 340 28.33 -5.55 -7.54
N ALA A 341 28.32 -4.45 -8.30
CA ALA A 341 27.45 -3.33 -8.01
C ALA A 341 25.97 -3.65 -8.23
N MET A 342 25.61 -4.42 -9.25
CA MET A 342 24.23 -4.84 -9.46
C MET A 342 23.74 -5.81 -8.38
N LEU A 343 24.55 -6.80 -8.00
CA LEU A 343 24.18 -7.68 -6.89
C LEU A 343 23.97 -6.90 -5.59
N LEU A 344 24.87 -5.95 -5.30
CA LEU A 344 24.72 -5.07 -4.14
C LEU A 344 23.50 -4.16 -4.28
N GLY A 345 23.23 -3.63 -5.47
CA GLY A 345 22.09 -2.77 -5.76
C GLY A 345 20.76 -3.49 -5.62
N ILE A 346 20.65 -4.74 -6.09
CA ILE A 346 19.46 -5.59 -5.89
C ILE A 346 19.22 -5.81 -4.40
N LEU A 347 20.26 -6.18 -3.66
CA LEU A 347 20.16 -6.41 -2.22
C LEU A 347 19.70 -5.13 -1.49
N ILE A 348 20.35 -4.00 -1.76
CA ILE A 348 20.02 -2.71 -1.13
C ILE A 348 18.60 -2.27 -1.52
N GLY A 349 18.24 -2.36 -2.80
CA GLY A 349 16.92 -1.98 -3.30
C GLY A 349 15.80 -2.83 -2.70
N TRP A 350 16.01 -4.13 -2.56
CA TRP A 350 15.07 -5.03 -1.90
C TRP A 350 14.91 -4.72 -0.40
N ILE A 351 16.02 -4.47 0.31
CA ILE A 351 15.97 -4.05 1.72
C ILE A 351 15.23 -2.71 1.87
N PHE A 352 15.51 -1.74 1.01
CA PHE A 352 14.78 -0.47 1.02
C PHE A 352 13.28 -0.66 0.76
N ALA A 353 12.91 -1.49 -0.21
CA ALA A 353 11.50 -1.80 -0.48
C ALA A 353 10.81 -2.43 0.74
N LEU A 354 11.48 -3.34 1.46
CA LEU A 354 10.96 -3.92 2.71
C LEU A 354 10.76 -2.86 3.79
N ILE A 355 11.72 -1.95 3.99
CA ILE A 355 11.63 -0.87 4.97
C ILE A 355 10.48 0.08 4.61
N ILE A 356 10.39 0.52 3.35
CA ILE A 356 9.32 1.42 2.89
C ILE A 356 7.96 0.74 3.02
N SER A 357 7.83 -0.52 2.58
CA SER A 357 6.60 -1.30 2.74
C SER A 357 6.17 -1.40 4.20
N TYR A 358 7.09 -1.64 5.15
CA TYR A 358 6.76 -1.68 6.57
C TYR A 358 6.13 -0.37 7.06
N TYR A 359 6.78 0.77 6.83
CA TYR A 359 6.23 2.07 7.26
C TYR A 359 4.93 2.43 6.54
N LEU A 360 4.87 2.18 5.23
CA LEU A 360 3.71 2.52 4.42
C LEU A 360 2.51 1.61 4.73
N SER A 361 2.73 0.35 5.16
CA SER A 361 1.67 -0.56 5.60
C SER A 361 0.96 -0.08 6.87
N ILE A 362 1.70 0.56 7.78
CA ILE A 362 1.14 1.16 9.01
C ILE A 362 0.23 2.33 8.66
N GLU A 363 0.66 3.20 7.73
CA GLU A 363 -0.12 4.38 7.31
C GLU A 363 -1.29 4.02 6.39
N SER A 364 -1.09 3.17 5.41
CA SER A 364 -2.13 2.75 4.46
C SER A 364 -3.11 1.76 5.06
N GLY A 365 -2.69 1.01 6.08
CA GLY A 365 -3.51 0.07 6.81
C GLY A 365 -3.85 -1.19 6.05
N PHE A 366 -2.96 -1.62 5.16
CA PHE A 366 -2.97 -2.94 4.55
C PHE A 366 -1.54 -3.42 4.30
N GLN A 367 -1.36 -4.74 4.18
CA GLN A 367 -0.05 -5.32 3.92
C GLN A 367 0.40 -5.01 2.50
N LEU A 368 1.68 -4.68 2.36
CA LEU A 368 2.33 -4.36 1.08
C LEU A 368 3.34 -5.47 0.78
N PRO A 369 2.94 -6.54 0.06
CA PRO A 369 3.82 -7.68 -0.17
C PRO A 369 5.00 -7.28 -1.05
N VAL A 370 6.23 -7.52 -0.56
CA VAL A 370 7.47 -7.28 -1.29
C VAL A 370 8.14 -8.62 -1.57
N TYR A 371 8.13 -9.04 -2.83
CA TYR A 371 8.81 -10.24 -3.29
C TYR A 371 9.41 -9.99 -4.67
N LEU A 372 10.42 -10.78 -5.02
CA LEU A 372 11.02 -10.78 -6.35
C LEU A 372 10.19 -11.69 -7.26
N SER A 373 9.70 -11.14 -8.36
CA SER A 373 8.94 -11.86 -9.38
C SER A 373 9.82 -12.18 -10.60
N ASP A 374 9.36 -13.09 -11.46
CA ASP A 374 10.03 -13.40 -12.73
C ASP A 374 10.26 -12.16 -13.62
N GLU A 375 9.33 -11.20 -13.58
CA GLU A 375 9.44 -9.93 -14.33
C GLU A 375 10.64 -9.10 -13.85
N ASP A 376 10.95 -9.13 -12.55
CA ASP A 376 12.10 -8.41 -11.99
C ASP A 376 13.41 -9.04 -12.47
N GLY A 377 13.43 -10.37 -12.64
CA GLY A 377 14.55 -11.10 -13.23
C GLY A 377 14.86 -10.64 -14.65
N TYR A 378 13.83 -10.52 -15.50
CA TYR A 378 14.00 -9.99 -16.86
C TYR A 378 14.45 -8.53 -16.87
N PHE A 379 13.90 -7.71 -15.98
CA PHE A 379 14.29 -6.31 -15.84
C PHE A 379 15.76 -6.16 -15.42
N VAL A 380 16.21 -6.89 -14.40
CA VAL A 380 17.60 -6.90 -13.94
C VAL A 380 18.53 -7.41 -15.05
N LEU A 381 18.14 -8.48 -15.75
CA LEU A 381 18.92 -9.04 -16.86
C LEU A 381 19.09 -8.02 -18.00
N PHE A 382 18.01 -7.33 -18.38
CA PHE A 382 18.05 -6.28 -19.39
C PHE A 382 19.02 -5.16 -19.00
N ASN A 383 18.90 -4.66 -17.77
CA ASN A 383 19.80 -3.62 -17.24
C ASN A 383 21.26 -4.09 -17.22
N PHE A 384 21.51 -5.34 -16.83
CA PHE A 384 22.83 -5.94 -16.81
C PHE A 384 23.45 -6.01 -18.20
N ILE A 385 22.71 -6.51 -19.20
CA ILE A 385 23.15 -6.55 -20.59
C ILE A 385 23.44 -5.13 -21.10
N PHE A 386 22.54 -4.18 -20.83
CA PHE A 386 22.71 -2.79 -21.21
C PHE A 386 24.00 -2.18 -20.61
N ALA A 387 24.25 -2.38 -19.31
CA ALA A 387 25.46 -1.88 -18.65
C ALA A 387 26.75 -2.48 -19.26
N ILE A 388 26.72 -3.77 -19.60
CA ILE A 388 27.85 -4.44 -20.28
C ILE A 388 28.09 -3.85 -21.68
N LEU A 389 27.02 -3.56 -22.43
CA LEU A 389 27.12 -2.93 -23.74
C LEU A 389 27.69 -1.51 -23.65
N VAL A 390 27.24 -0.71 -22.67
CA VAL A 390 27.80 0.63 -22.42
C VAL A 390 29.28 0.55 -22.07
N ALA A 391 29.72 -0.47 -21.31
CA ALA A 391 31.12 -0.68 -20.98
C ALA A 391 32.02 -1.00 -22.20
N LEU A 392 31.45 -1.36 -23.35
CA LEU A 392 32.22 -1.52 -24.60
C LEU A 392 32.72 -0.19 -25.16
N ILE A 393 31.94 0.89 -25.03
CA ILE A 393 32.27 2.21 -25.59
C ILE A 393 33.65 2.72 -25.14
N PRO A 394 33.95 2.84 -23.82
CA PRO A 394 35.25 3.33 -23.37
C PRO A 394 36.39 2.36 -23.72
N SER A 395 36.09 1.06 -23.74
CA SER A 395 37.06 0.02 -24.12
C SER A 395 37.47 0.17 -25.60
N LEU A 396 36.52 0.46 -26.50
CA LEU A 396 36.76 0.71 -27.92
C LEU A 396 37.49 2.04 -28.19
N LEU A 397 37.20 3.10 -27.44
CA LEU A 397 37.91 4.38 -27.56
C LEU A 397 39.42 4.21 -27.34
N PHE A 398 39.83 3.29 -26.48
CA PHE A 398 41.24 3.01 -26.23
C PHE A 398 41.89 2.15 -27.32
N TYR A 399 41.14 1.25 -27.97
CA TYR A 399 41.63 0.45 -29.10
C TYR A 399 42.24 1.31 -30.21
N ARG A 400 41.74 2.55 -30.37
CA ARG A 400 42.15 3.51 -31.40
C ARG A 400 43.34 4.41 -31.02
N GLN A 401 43.80 4.45 -29.77
CA GLN A 401 44.90 5.35 -29.38
C GLN A 401 46.29 4.79 -29.77
N SER A 402 47.17 5.63 -30.32
CA SER A 402 48.54 5.24 -30.70
C SER A 402 49.54 5.42 -29.53
N PRO A 403 50.46 4.46 -29.26
CA PRO A 403 51.46 4.59 -28.19
C PRO A 403 52.39 5.79 -28.36
N ILE A 404 52.67 6.17 -29.61
CA ILE A 404 53.61 7.25 -29.96
C ILE A 404 53.05 8.61 -29.53
N HIS A 405 51.74 8.82 -29.69
CA HIS A 405 51.07 10.07 -29.32
C HIS A 405 50.97 10.28 -27.80
N ILE A 406 50.96 9.18 -27.02
CA ILE A 406 50.90 9.23 -25.55
C ILE A 406 52.25 9.63 -24.94
N LEU A 407 53.36 9.30 -25.60
CA LEU A 407 54.72 9.60 -25.12
C LEU A 407 55.24 10.96 -25.58
N GLN A 408 54.80 11.47 -26.74
CA GLN A 408 55.21 12.78 -27.26
C GLN A 408 54.60 13.96 -26.47
N ASN A 409 53.41 13.80 -25.91
CA ASN A 409 52.72 14.83 -25.11
C ASN A 409 53.32 15.05 -23.70
N ARG A 410 54.56 14.61 -23.48
CA ARG A 410 55.36 14.77 -22.25
C ARG A 410 56.41 15.87 -22.38
N TYR A 411 56.74 16.27 -23.62
CA TYR A 411 57.80 17.24 -23.93
C TYR A 411 57.27 18.60 -24.41
N ASN A 412 55.94 18.75 -24.47
CA ASN A 412 55.21 20.02 -24.54
C ASN A 412 54.29 20.08 -23.32
#